data_AF-A0A4S8LYQ7-F1
#
_entry.id   AF-A0A4S8LYQ7-F1
#
_cell.length_a   1.000
_cell.length_b   1.000
_cell.length_c   1.000
_cell.angle_alpha   90.00
_cell.angle_beta   90.00
_cell.angle_gamma   90.00
#
_symmetry.space_group_name_H-M   'P 1'
#
loop_
_entity.id
_entity.type
_entity.pdbx_description
1 polymer ?
#
loop_
_entity_poly.entity_id
_entity_poly.type
_entity_poly.pdbx_seq_one_letter_code
_entity_poly.pdbx_strand_id
1 'polypeptide(L)'
;MSSRRQGPKVIKKTDGDPLTRQDLQFDLLHAIFSDQHQVFTDPFPNGSRPAGSKVTFRDLYVNAIYNSPKASKILKEKMVDIPEFATDFAMMTLLANVGRINTTMSFFVEMKTTIRTYHPIPALQKTSGSLQDAPRLKAIAKASLLEDETTSPPNTLADILARAKSGRIPSTSVNNLIFTLTNESSAISQQYLSNEVDFADLFLPIAVSSLSRARVFLWLCYHHLEAPSSTNDDDYDSDATVTENPFSDSNRPGKAPALIMLTPEEVALENVDPDDEKQLGDKLITQRAQFVQAQSAKESNKSGNKAAGDDAESVVSVDSVKPKTARTPKEKKNTKSSLAHAEMGAETNDGSVVMHSREHLEEDVRRKVSGDSRSRTRQDQLKAVQDKSSRRYAPYKNDVQRRPYHRTNSPPRSLLQQAWHVFTHCDPLCDSDDESEYVDEHYRQDYLQKLSIISRLRGKSPTPELEDLPIAPVAR
;
A
#
# COMPACT_ATOMS: atom_id res chain seq x y z
N MET A 1 -9.47 31.61 -23.83
CA MET A 1 -8.21 31.76 -23.07
C MET A 1 -8.41 31.04 -21.74
N SER A 2 -7.44 30.36 -21.13
CA SER A 2 -6.06 30.08 -21.57
C SER A 2 -5.86 28.61 -21.95
N SER A 3 -4.62 28.18 -22.24
CA SER A 3 -4.29 26.80 -22.61
C SER A 3 -4.40 25.87 -21.40
N ARG A 4 -5.33 24.91 -21.44
CA ARG A 4 -5.41 23.80 -20.46
C ARG A 4 -4.25 22.83 -20.72
N ARG A 5 -3.06 23.19 -20.23
CA ARG A 5 -1.80 22.45 -20.41
C ARG A 5 -1.81 21.14 -19.62
N GLN A 6 -2.56 20.16 -20.11
CA GLN A 6 -2.54 18.79 -19.60
C GLN A 6 -1.17 18.15 -19.89
N GLY A 7 -0.20 18.43 -19.01
CA GLY A 7 0.99 17.61 -18.89
C GLY A 7 0.62 16.15 -18.59
N PRO A 8 1.49 15.18 -18.90
CA PRO A 8 1.17 13.78 -18.67
C PRO A 8 0.94 13.54 -17.17
N LYS A 9 -0.32 13.23 -16.80
CA LYS A 9 -0.70 12.92 -15.41
C LYS A 9 0.17 11.82 -14.81
N VAL A 10 0.60 10.85 -15.62
CA VAL A 10 1.54 9.78 -15.26
C VAL A 10 2.98 10.19 -15.56
N ILE A 11 3.91 9.92 -14.64
CA ILE A 11 5.37 10.07 -14.85
C ILE A 11 5.83 9.11 -15.96
N LYS A 12 6.58 9.61 -16.95
CA LYS A 12 7.15 8.81 -18.06
C LYS A 12 8.65 9.04 -18.14
N LYS A 13 9.41 7.94 -18.16
CA LYS A 13 10.88 7.87 -18.16
C LYS A 13 11.33 6.65 -18.97
N THR A 14 12.59 6.62 -19.39
CA THR A 14 13.23 5.46 -20.02
C THR A 14 13.69 4.43 -18.97
N ASP A 15 13.81 3.15 -19.35
CA ASP A 15 14.21 2.08 -18.42
C ASP A 15 15.61 2.34 -17.85
N GLY A 16 15.73 2.33 -16.52
CA GLY A 16 16.95 2.69 -15.79
C GLY A 16 17.00 4.14 -15.29
N ASP A 17 16.22 5.07 -15.86
CA ASP A 17 16.23 6.47 -15.42
C ASP A 17 15.76 6.62 -13.97
N PRO A 18 16.40 7.49 -13.15
CA PRO A 18 15.92 7.84 -11.83
C PRO A 18 14.65 8.71 -11.90
N LEU A 19 13.81 8.58 -10.87
CA LEU A 19 12.81 9.60 -10.55
C LEU A 19 13.45 10.63 -9.62
N THR A 20 13.59 11.86 -10.12
CA THR A 20 14.12 12.98 -9.35
C THR A 20 13.06 13.52 -8.39
N ARG A 21 13.48 14.34 -7.43
CA ARG A 21 12.58 15.16 -6.63
C ARG A 21 11.60 15.97 -7.49
N GLN A 22 12.04 16.47 -8.64
CA GLN A 22 11.19 17.20 -9.59
C GLN A 22 10.10 16.32 -10.21
N ASP A 23 10.40 15.06 -10.59
CA ASP A 23 9.38 14.12 -11.11
C ASP A 23 8.29 13.82 -10.07
N LEU A 24 8.72 13.60 -8.83
CA LEU A 24 7.88 13.25 -7.68
C LEU A 24 7.05 14.44 -7.17
N GLN A 25 7.54 15.66 -7.36
CA GLN A 25 7.18 16.83 -6.52
C GLN A 25 7.48 16.54 -5.04
N PHE A 26 8.73 16.18 -4.74
CA PHE A 26 9.15 15.79 -3.39
C PHE A 26 8.86 16.84 -2.33
N ASP A 27 9.05 18.13 -2.60
CA ASP A 27 8.89 19.18 -1.58
C ASP A 27 7.42 19.35 -1.17
N LEU A 28 6.48 19.08 -2.10
CA LEU A 28 5.05 18.99 -1.83
C LEU A 28 4.75 17.79 -0.94
N LEU A 29 5.29 16.62 -1.28
CA LEU A 29 5.10 15.39 -0.49
C LEU A 29 5.69 15.56 0.91
N HIS A 30 6.90 16.13 1.02
CA HIS A 30 7.52 16.47 2.28
C HIS A 30 6.63 17.40 3.10
N ALA A 31 6.15 18.52 2.54
CA ALA A 31 5.27 19.45 3.24
C ALA A 31 3.93 18.82 3.70
N ILE A 32 3.38 17.87 2.93
CA ILE A 32 2.18 17.10 3.32
C ILE A 32 2.47 16.14 4.50
N PHE A 33 3.61 15.44 4.47
CA PHE A 33 3.95 14.42 5.47
C PHE A 33 4.75 14.94 6.67
N SER A 34 5.29 16.16 6.61
CA SER A 34 5.92 16.85 7.75
C SER A 34 4.93 17.75 8.52
N ASP A 35 3.66 17.80 8.11
CA ASP A 35 2.64 18.56 8.82
C ASP A 35 2.29 17.92 10.18
N GLN A 36 2.24 18.75 11.22
CA GLN A 36 2.11 18.32 12.61
C GLN A 36 0.71 18.56 13.19
N HIS A 37 -0.28 18.98 12.39
CA HIS A 37 -1.63 19.21 12.89
C HIS A 37 -2.31 17.87 13.21
N GLN A 38 -2.37 17.54 14.51
CA GLN A 38 -3.08 16.37 15.01
C GLN A 38 -4.58 16.62 15.05
N VAL A 39 -5.21 16.61 13.87
CA VAL A 39 -6.59 17.08 13.66
C VAL A 39 -7.48 16.10 12.92
N PHE A 40 -6.88 15.08 12.28
CA PHE A 40 -7.59 14.02 11.57
C PHE A 40 -7.99 12.88 12.51
N THR A 41 -9.16 12.29 12.31
CA THR A 41 -9.67 11.18 13.14
C THR A 41 -9.17 9.84 12.59
N ASP A 42 -8.32 9.13 13.34
CA ASP A 42 -7.86 7.79 12.97
C ASP A 42 -8.96 6.75 13.25
N PRO A 43 -9.48 6.03 12.25
CA PRO A 43 -10.46 4.97 12.47
C PRO A 43 -9.85 3.70 13.11
N PHE A 44 -8.52 3.59 13.19
CA PHE A 44 -7.83 2.41 13.72
C PHE A 44 -7.23 2.68 15.12
N PRO A 45 -7.21 1.68 16.02
CA PRO A 45 -6.43 1.77 17.26
C PRO A 45 -4.93 1.66 16.95
N ASN A 46 -4.10 2.50 17.58
CA ASN A 46 -2.65 2.50 17.38
C ASN A 46 -1.93 2.49 18.74
N GLY A 47 -1.51 1.28 19.16
CA GLY A 47 -0.85 1.06 20.45
C GLY A 47 -1.74 1.48 21.62
N SER A 48 -1.34 2.53 22.33
CA SER A 48 -2.11 3.12 23.44
C SER A 48 -3.22 4.09 23.00
N ARG A 49 -3.27 4.49 21.72
CA ARG A 49 -4.31 5.39 21.20
C ARG A 49 -5.54 4.59 20.73
N PRO A 50 -6.75 4.84 21.25
CA PRO A 50 -7.97 4.20 20.77
C PRO A 50 -8.35 4.70 19.36
N ALA A 51 -9.18 3.93 18.65
CA ALA A 51 -9.85 4.44 17.45
C ALA A 51 -10.67 5.71 17.79
N GLY A 52 -10.74 6.65 16.84
CA GLY A 52 -11.27 7.99 17.07
C GLY A 52 -10.23 9.01 17.58
N SER A 53 -8.98 8.59 17.84
CA SER A 53 -7.91 9.51 18.25
C SER A 53 -7.57 10.50 17.15
N LYS A 54 -7.23 11.74 17.53
CA LYS A 54 -6.71 12.73 16.61
C LYS A 54 -5.23 12.49 16.30
N VAL A 55 -4.86 12.57 15.02
CA VAL A 55 -3.53 12.26 14.47
C VAL A 55 -3.14 13.19 13.31
N THR A 56 -1.85 13.19 12.92
CA THR A 56 -1.38 13.93 11.75
C THR A 56 -1.86 13.28 10.44
N PHE A 57 -1.82 14.00 9.32
CA PHE A 57 -2.09 13.40 8.00
C PHE A 57 -1.13 12.23 7.70
N ARG A 58 0.16 12.38 8.07
CA ARG A 58 1.18 11.34 7.95
C ARG A 58 0.76 10.07 8.69
N ASP A 59 0.41 10.19 9.97
CA ASP A 59 0.02 9.05 10.80
C ASP A 59 -1.25 8.39 10.26
N LEU A 60 -2.28 9.16 9.89
CA LEU A 60 -3.52 8.65 9.29
C LEU A 60 -3.24 7.83 8.03
N TYR A 61 -2.42 8.35 7.12
CA TYR A 61 -2.15 7.70 5.84
C TYR A 61 -1.26 6.45 6.01
N VAL A 62 -0.27 6.51 6.91
CA VAL A 62 0.57 5.37 7.32
C VAL A 62 -0.28 4.27 7.98
N ASN A 63 -1.20 4.63 8.88
CA ASN A 63 -2.04 3.66 9.59
C ASN A 63 -3.09 3.03 8.66
N ALA A 64 -3.63 3.78 7.69
CA ALA A 64 -4.48 3.22 6.63
C ALA A 64 -3.73 2.19 5.76
N ILE A 65 -2.47 2.46 5.39
CA ILE A 65 -1.62 1.50 4.67
C ILE A 65 -1.32 0.28 5.54
N TYR A 66 -0.94 0.49 6.81
CA TYR A 66 -0.61 -0.59 7.75
C TYR A 66 -1.80 -1.52 8.01
N ASN A 67 -3.03 -0.98 8.11
CA ASN A 67 -4.23 -1.79 8.31
C ASN A 67 -4.77 -2.45 7.02
N SER A 68 -4.27 -2.07 5.84
CA SER A 68 -4.66 -2.67 4.56
C SER A 68 -4.54 -4.21 4.56
N PRO A 69 -5.56 -4.95 4.07
CA PRO A 69 -5.49 -6.41 3.91
C PRO A 69 -4.64 -6.84 2.70
N LYS A 70 -4.08 -5.89 1.93
CA LYS A 70 -3.16 -6.16 0.81
C LYS A 70 -1.70 -5.80 1.10
N ALA A 71 -1.43 -5.09 2.20
CA ALA A 71 -0.07 -4.85 2.67
C ALA A 71 0.53 -6.15 3.25
N SER A 72 1.75 -6.50 2.85
CA SER A 72 2.39 -7.75 3.31
C SER A 72 2.82 -7.69 4.78
N LYS A 73 3.03 -8.87 5.40
CA LYS A 73 3.59 -8.96 6.76
C LYS A 73 4.96 -8.27 6.85
N ILE A 74 5.83 -8.47 5.84
CA ILE A 74 7.18 -7.89 5.77
C ILE A 74 7.10 -6.35 5.66
N LEU A 75 6.17 -5.83 4.86
CA LEU A 75 5.92 -4.39 4.76
C LEU A 75 5.48 -3.82 6.12
N LYS A 76 4.50 -4.45 6.79
CA LYS A 76 4.01 -4.02 8.11
C LYS A 76 5.10 -4.05 9.17
N GLU A 77 5.93 -5.10 9.19
CA GLU A 77 7.10 -5.20 10.07
C GLU A 77 8.11 -4.07 9.77
N LYS A 78 8.43 -3.80 8.50
CA LYS A 78 9.36 -2.73 8.13
C LYS A 78 8.85 -1.31 8.41
N MET A 79 7.54 -1.09 8.32
CA MET A 79 6.93 0.19 8.70
C MET A 79 6.99 0.46 10.22
N VAL A 80 7.01 -0.59 11.04
CA VAL A 80 7.19 -0.49 12.50
C VAL A 80 8.67 -0.38 12.87
N ASP A 81 9.55 -1.16 12.22
CA ASP A 81 11.01 -1.11 12.42
C ASP A 81 11.60 0.27 12.07
N ILE A 82 11.11 0.91 10.99
CA ILE A 82 11.71 2.10 10.37
C ILE A 82 10.60 3.12 10.03
N PRO A 83 10.29 4.08 10.92
CA PRO A 83 9.26 5.09 10.70
C PRO A 83 9.53 6.05 9.52
N GLU A 84 10.79 6.20 9.12
CA GLU A 84 11.19 6.93 7.91
C GLU A 84 10.71 6.19 6.65
N PHE A 85 11.01 4.90 6.53
CA PHE A 85 10.55 4.03 5.44
C PHE A 85 9.01 3.94 5.36
N ALA A 86 8.33 3.96 6.51
CA ALA A 86 6.87 4.06 6.52
C ALA A 86 6.36 5.35 5.86
N THR A 87 7.12 6.45 5.99
CA THR A 87 6.82 7.75 5.38
C THR A 87 7.18 7.74 3.90
N ASP A 88 8.35 7.20 3.52
CA ASP A 88 8.78 7.02 2.13
C ASP A 88 7.72 6.22 1.34
N PHE A 89 7.31 5.06 1.87
CA PHE A 89 6.31 4.19 1.27
C PHE A 89 4.92 4.84 1.23
N ALA A 90 4.58 5.68 2.21
CA ALA A 90 3.35 6.46 2.23
C ALA A 90 3.33 7.53 1.13
N MET A 91 4.44 8.26 0.90
CA MET A 91 4.58 9.18 -0.23
C MET A 91 4.43 8.46 -1.58
N MET A 92 5.05 7.28 -1.74
CA MET A 92 4.90 6.46 -2.94
C MET A 92 3.47 5.95 -3.15
N THR A 93 2.77 5.60 -2.07
CA THR A 93 1.37 5.16 -2.13
C THR A 93 0.44 6.32 -2.51
N LEU A 94 0.69 7.53 -1.98
CA LEU A 94 -0.03 8.73 -2.37
C LEU A 94 0.12 9.01 -3.87
N LEU A 95 1.36 9.03 -4.39
CA LEU A 95 1.63 9.20 -5.81
C LEU A 95 0.99 8.11 -6.70
N ALA A 96 0.88 6.87 -6.22
CA ALA A 96 0.18 5.81 -6.92
C ALA A 96 -1.35 5.99 -6.89
N ASN A 97 -1.90 6.55 -5.81
CA ASN A 97 -3.34 6.80 -5.64
C ASN A 97 -3.82 7.98 -6.51
N VAL A 98 -3.09 9.09 -6.53
CA VAL A 98 -3.37 10.25 -7.43
C VAL A 98 -2.96 10.01 -8.89
N GLY A 99 -2.48 8.80 -9.22
CA GLY A 99 -2.18 8.38 -10.59
C GLY A 99 -0.86 8.90 -11.18
N ARG A 100 0.01 9.57 -10.41
CA ARG A 100 1.35 9.99 -10.86
C ARG A 100 2.25 8.79 -11.16
N ILE A 101 2.23 7.77 -10.30
CA ILE A 101 3.00 6.53 -10.46
C ILE A 101 2.17 5.42 -11.11
N ASN A 102 2.77 4.73 -12.09
CA ASN A 102 2.19 3.57 -12.75
C ASN A 102 2.69 2.25 -12.15
N THR A 103 1.81 1.24 -12.08
CA THR A 103 2.11 -0.09 -11.51
C THR A 103 3.04 -0.96 -12.38
N THR A 104 3.35 -0.51 -13.60
CA THR A 104 4.41 -1.06 -14.46
C THR A 104 5.81 -0.65 -13.99
N MET A 105 5.95 0.45 -13.25
CA MET A 105 7.23 0.87 -12.70
C MET A 105 7.66 -0.10 -11.57
N SER A 106 8.95 -0.39 -11.50
CA SER A 106 9.59 -1.16 -10.44
C SER A 106 10.71 -0.35 -9.82
N PHE A 107 10.80 -0.35 -8.49
CA PHE A 107 11.79 0.44 -7.75
C PHE A 107 12.82 -0.46 -7.03
N PHE A 108 12.87 -1.75 -7.39
CA PHE A 108 13.88 -2.69 -6.89
C PHE A 108 14.61 -3.43 -8.01
N VAL A 109 15.91 -3.63 -7.78
CA VAL A 109 16.92 -4.01 -8.80
C VAL A 109 16.68 -5.40 -9.42
N GLU A 110 16.04 -6.30 -8.68
CA GLU A 110 16.02 -7.74 -8.94
C GLU A 110 15.00 -8.20 -10.02
N MET A 111 14.10 -7.32 -10.48
CA MET A 111 13.02 -7.70 -11.41
C MET A 111 13.48 -7.76 -12.87
N LYS A 112 13.47 -8.97 -13.47
CA LYS A 112 13.32 -9.17 -14.92
C LYS A 112 11.86 -9.50 -15.26
N THR A 113 11.13 -8.58 -15.86
CA THR A 113 9.86 -8.87 -16.57
C THR A 113 9.70 -7.90 -17.74
N THR A 114 9.34 -8.40 -18.92
CA THR A 114 9.21 -7.62 -20.18
C THR A 114 8.17 -6.48 -20.13
N ILE A 115 7.36 -6.41 -19.06
CA ILE A 115 6.26 -5.47 -18.86
C ILE A 115 6.63 -4.35 -17.85
N ARG A 116 7.75 -4.48 -17.12
CA ARG A 116 8.13 -3.53 -16.06
C ARG A 116 9.46 -2.84 -16.35
N THR A 117 9.45 -1.51 -16.25
CA THR A 117 10.65 -0.67 -16.26
C THR A 117 11.17 -0.48 -14.83
N TYR A 118 12.47 -0.56 -14.64
CA TYR A 118 13.15 -0.23 -13.40
C TYR A 118 13.46 1.27 -13.35
N HIS A 119 13.11 1.92 -12.25
CA HIS A 119 13.47 3.30 -11.95
C HIS A 119 13.91 3.38 -10.48
N PRO A 120 15.12 3.83 -10.15
CA PRO A 120 15.44 4.18 -8.78
C PRO A 120 14.71 5.46 -8.36
N ILE A 121 14.37 5.58 -7.07
CA ILE A 121 13.82 6.81 -6.47
C ILE A 121 14.74 7.23 -5.31
N PRO A 122 15.88 7.91 -5.55
CA PRO A 122 16.88 8.14 -4.51
C PRO A 122 16.33 8.91 -3.29
N ALA A 123 15.44 9.87 -3.53
CA ALA A 123 14.76 10.64 -2.48
C ALA A 123 13.92 9.79 -1.50
N LEU A 124 13.42 8.62 -1.93
CA LEU A 124 12.56 7.71 -1.17
C LEU A 124 13.19 6.31 -0.99
N GLN A 125 14.51 6.20 -1.18
CA GLN A 125 15.28 4.96 -1.03
C GLN A 125 16.55 5.12 -0.18
N LYS A 126 16.57 6.15 0.70
CA LYS A 126 17.65 6.35 1.68
C LYS A 126 17.61 5.29 2.79
N THR A 127 16.41 4.81 3.12
CA THR A 127 16.16 3.81 4.15
C THR A 127 16.46 2.39 3.62
N SER A 128 16.85 1.47 4.51
CA SER A 128 17.26 0.09 4.14
C SER A 128 16.08 -0.86 3.82
N GLY A 129 14.89 -0.32 3.57
CA GLY A 129 13.69 -1.09 3.25
C GLY A 129 13.58 -1.43 1.76
N SER A 130 13.51 -2.72 1.43
CA SER A 130 13.31 -3.15 0.03
C SER A 130 11.86 -2.96 -0.40
N LEU A 131 11.64 -2.24 -1.50
CA LEU A 131 10.33 -1.85 -2.03
C LEU A 131 9.59 -3.00 -2.76
N GLN A 132 9.63 -4.22 -2.20
CA GLN A 132 9.05 -5.43 -2.79
C GLN A 132 7.51 -5.39 -2.93
N ASP A 133 6.83 -4.59 -2.10
CA ASP A 133 5.38 -4.34 -2.18
C ASP A 133 5.00 -3.18 -3.12
N ALA A 134 5.96 -2.48 -3.74
CA ALA A 134 5.67 -1.45 -4.74
C ALA A 134 4.79 -1.90 -5.92
N PRO A 135 4.91 -3.14 -6.45
CA PRO A 135 3.96 -3.69 -7.43
C PRO A 135 2.49 -3.68 -6.98
N ARG A 136 2.22 -3.48 -5.68
CA ARG A 136 0.91 -3.57 -5.04
C ARG A 136 0.35 -2.23 -4.57
N LEU A 137 1.05 -1.10 -4.73
CA LEU A 137 0.64 0.23 -4.19
C LEU A 137 -0.84 0.56 -4.44
N LYS A 138 -1.30 0.48 -5.71
CA LYS A 138 -2.71 0.75 -6.06
C LYS A 138 -3.69 -0.27 -5.46
N ALA A 139 -3.28 -1.52 -5.24
CA ALA A 139 -4.08 -2.56 -4.59
C ALA A 139 -4.11 -2.40 -3.05
N ILE A 140 -3.04 -1.87 -2.46
CA ILE A 140 -2.97 -1.49 -1.04
C ILE A 140 -3.91 -0.29 -0.79
N ALA A 141 -3.76 0.79 -1.55
CA ALA A 141 -4.61 1.97 -1.45
C ALA A 141 -6.11 1.63 -1.64
N LYS A 142 -6.47 0.96 -2.74
CA LYS A 142 -7.87 0.57 -3.04
C LYS A 142 -8.48 -0.40 -2.01
N ALA A 143 -7.67 -1.16 -1.27
CA ALA A 143 -8.15 -2.06 -0.22
C ALA A 143 -8.11 -1.45 1.19
N SER A 144 -7.58 -0.23 1.34
CA SER A 144 -7.54 0.50 2.62
C SER A 144 -8.84 1.27 2.83
N LEU A 145 -9.97 0.56 2.87
CA LEU A 145 -11.32 1.10 3.12
C LEU A 145 -11.69 0.98 4.61
N LEU A 146 -12.71 1.73 5.05
CA LEU A 146 -13.35 1.46 6.35
C LEU A 146 -14.14 0.14 6.28
N GLU A 147 -14.41 -0.50 7.43
CA GLU A 147 -15.03 -1.84 7.46
C GLU A 147 -16.39 -1.90 6.75
N ASP A 148 -17.21 -0.86 6.90
CA ASP A 148 -18.54 -0.75 6.30
C ASP A 148 -18.52 -0.20 4.87
N GLU A 149 -17.39 0.36 4.41
CA GLU A 149 -17.16 0.76 3.02
C GLU A 149 -16.78 -0.42 2.13
N THR A 150 -16.40 -1.57 2.71
CA THR A 150 -16.00 -2.78 1.96
C THR A 150 -17.05 -3.28 0.95
N THR A 151 -18.33 -2.94 1.17
CA THR A 151 -19.46 -3.30 0.30
C THR A 151 -19.96 -2.13 -0.54
N SER A 152 -19.86 -0.89 -0.04
CA SER A 152 -20.31 0.33 -0.75
C SER A 152 -19.50 1.56 -0.29
N PRO A 153 -18.33 1.82 -0.89
CA PRO A 153 -17.56 3.03 -0.62
C PRO A 153 -18.25 4.24 -1.27
N PRO A 154 -18.21 5.44 -0.65
CA PRO A 154 -18.80 6.63 -1.21
C PRO A 154 -17.95 7.09 -2.40
N ASN A 155 -18.56 7.17 -3.57
CA ASN A 155 -17.87 7.44 -4.84
C ASN A 155 -18.05 8.88 -5.34
N THR A 156 -18.79 9.72 -4.62
CA THR A 156 -18.87 11.17 -4.89
C THR A 156 -18.50 12.02 -3.67
N LEU A 157 -18.02 13.23 -3.92
CA LEU A 157 -17.73 14.24 -2.90
C LEU A 157 -18.99 14.66 -2.12
N ALA A 158 -20.16 14.61 -2.78
CA ALA A 158 -21.46 14.88 -2.16
C ALA A 158 -21.82 13.80 -1.12
N ASP A 159 -21.63 12.51 -1.45
CA ASP A 159 -21.87 11.40 -0.51
C ASP A 159 -20.90 11.45 0.68
N ILE A 160 -19.64 11.80 0.43
CA ILE A 160 -18.62 11.98 1.48
C ILE A 160 -19.04 13.12 2.44
N LEU A 161 -19.44 14.27 1.91
CA LEU A 161 -19.92 15.39 2.74
C LEU A 161 -21.25 15.07 3.45
N ALA A 162 -22.14 14.30 2.84
CA ALA A 162 -23.40 13.86 3.47
C ALA A 162 -23.13 12.93 4.66
N ARG A 163 -22.19 11.99 4.53
CA ARG A 163 -21.69 11.15 5.63
C ARG A 163 -21.06 11.99 6.74
N ALA A 164 -20.19 12.94 6.39
CA ALA A 164 -19.57 13.84 7.36
C ALA A 164 -20.62 14.61 8.19
N LYS A 165 -21.65 15.15 7.51
CA LYS A 165 -22.78 15.87 8.12
C LYS A 165 -23.72 14.97 8.93
N SER A 166 -23.77 13.66 8.68
CA SER A 166 -24.56 12.71 9.48
C SER A 166 -23.80 12.21 10.74
N GLY A 167 -22.85 13.00 11.25
CA GLY A 167 -22.04 12.67 12.44
C GLY A 167 -21.05 11.52 12.26
N ARG A 168 -20.87 11.00 11.04
CA ARG A 168 -19.95 9.89 10.75
C ARG A 168 -18.57 10.46 10.43
N ILE A 169 -17.67 10.43 11.42
CA ILE A 169 -16.28 10.88 11.30
C ILE A 169 -15.31 9.70 11.60
N PRO A 170 -14.30 9.43 10.76
CA PRO A 170 -14.11 10.01 9.43
C PRO A 170 -15.22 9.58 8.47
N SER A 171 -15.62 10.49 7.58
CA SER A 171 -16.71 10.27 6.62
C SER A 171 -16.44 9.11 5.64
N THR A 172 -15.18 8.91 5.29
CA THR A 172 -14.66 7.87 4.41
C THR A 172 -13.20 7.55 4.73
N SER A 173 -12.66 6.47 4.20
CA SER A 173 -11.20 6.24 4.24
C SER A 173 -10.43 7.36 3.52
N VAL A 174 -9.28 7.77 4.08
CA VAL A 174 -8.36 8.74 3.46
C VAL A 174 -7.90 8.31 2.06
N ASN A 175 -7.76 7.01 1.81
CA ASN A 175 -7.39 6.51 0.48
C ASN A 175 -8.55 6.63 -0.52
N ASN A 176 -9.79 6.37 -0.07
CA ASN A 176 -10.98 6.54 -0.90
C ASN A 176 -11.23 8.03 -1.20
N LEU A 177 -11.10 8.92 -0.21
CA LEU A 177 -11.21 10.36 -0.43
C LEU A 177 -10.23 10.85 -1.51
N ILE A 178 -8.95 10.51 -1.39
CA ILE A 178 -7.92 10.98 -2.35
C ILE A 178 -8.18 10.44 -3.76
N PHE A 179 -8.71 9.22 -3.88
CA PHE A 179 -9.19 8.68 -5.16
C PHE A 179 -10.37 9.49 -5.72
N THR A 180 -11.39 9.77 -4.90
CA THR A 180 -12.57 10.57 -5.30
C THR A 180 -12.19 12.01 -5.67
N LEU A 181 -11.32 12.68 -4.91
CA LEU A 181 -10.75 14.00 -5.24
C LEU A 181 -10.00 14.00 -6.59
N THR A 182 -9.31 12.90 -6.90
CA THR A 182 -8.58 12.74 -8.18
C THR A 182 -9.54 12.56 -9.36
N ASN A 183 -10.66 11.87 -9.16
CA ASN A 183 -11.69 11.65 -10.18
C ASN A 183 -12.54 12.90 -10.40
N GLU A 184 -13.03 13.54 -9.34
CA GLU A 184 -13.81 14.78 -9.36
C GLU A 184 -12.93 16.06 -9.39
N SER A 185 -11.72 15.95 -9.93
CA SER A 185 -10.69 16.99 -9.92
C SER A 185 -11.15 18.36 -10.44
N SER A 186 -12.08 18.39 -11.41
CA SER A 186 -12.65 19.63 -11.96
C SER A 186 -13.85 20.18 -11.16
N ALA A 187 -14.57 19.34 -10.40
CA ALA A 187 -15.57 19.83 -9.45
C ALA A 187 -14.88 20.56 -8.28
N ILE A 188 -13.77 19.99 -7.77
CA ILE A 188 -12.89 20.67 -6.80
C ILE A 188 -12.35 22.00 -7.35
N SER A 189 -11.93 22.03 -8.62
CA SER A 189 -11.44 23.25 -9.26
C SER A 189 -12.50 24.37 -9.30
N GLN A 190 -13.76 24.01 -9.56
CA GLN A 190 -14.90 24.94 -9.61
C GLN A 190 -15.37 25.38 -8.22
N GLN A 191 -15.36 24.48 -7.23
CA GLN A 191 -15.94 24.73 -5.91
C GLN A 191 -14.98 25.42 -4.94
N TYR A 192 -13.67 25.13 -5.03
CA TYR A 192 -12.69 25.55 -4.02
C TYR A 192 -11.46 26.28 -4.57
N LEU A 193 -11.15 26.18 -5.87
CA LEU A 193 -9.94 26.75 -6.49
C LEU A 193 -10.28 27.88 -7.47
N SER A 194 -9.29 28.43 -8.18
CA SER A 194 -9.46 29.57 -9.10
C SER A 194 -10.03 29.20 -10.48
N ASN A 195 -10.46 27.96 -10.71
CA ASN A 195 -10.72 27.36 -12.04
C ASN A 195 -9.49 27.26 -12.97
N GLU A 196 -8.32 27.76 -12.57
CA GLU A 196 -7.08 27.71 -13.37
C GLU A 196 -6.21 26.48 -13.05
N VAL A 197 -6.49 25.80 -11.93
CA VAL A 197 -5.75 24.65 -11.40
C VAL A 197 -6.75 23.55 -11.06
N ASP A 198 -6.63 22.39 -11.69
CA ASP A 198 -7.37 21.17 -11.35
C ASP A 198 -6.73 20.50 -10.10
N PHE A 199 -7.47 19.75 -9.26
CA PHE A 199 -6.87 19.05 -8.10
C PHE A 199 -5.66 18.17 -8.47
N ALA A 200 -5.72 17.49 -9.61
CA ALA A 200 -4.60 16.68 -10.11
C ALA A 200 -3.33 17.51 -10.41
N ASP A 201 -3.47 18.79 -10.75
CA ASP A 201 -2.35 19.68 -11.07
C ASP A 201 -1.53 20.04 -9.83
N LEU A 202 -2.10 19.89 -8.62
CA LEU A 202 -1.34 20.03 -7.37
C LEU A 202 -0.11 19.09 -7.36
N PHE A 203 -0.18 17.92 -8.00
CA PHE A 203 0.89 16.94 -8.06
C PHE A 203 1.76 17.03 -9.34
N LEU A 204 1.60 18.08 -10.14
CA LEU A 204 2.38 18.33 -11.36
C LEU A 204 3.45 19.42 -11.14
N PRO A 205 4.52 19.47 -11.96
CA PRO A 205 5.49 20.57 -11.95
C PRO A 205 4.88 21.85 -12.56
N ILE A 206 4.07 22.54 -11.77
CA ILE A 206 3.48 23.85 -12.08
C ILE A 206 4.18 24.96 -11.29
N ALA A 207 4.09 26.21 -11.76
CA ALA A 207 4.70 27.38 -11.13
C ALA A 207 3.93 27.87 -9.88
N VAL A 208 3.62 26.95 -8.97
CA VAL A 208 2.85 27.18 -7.74
C VAL A 208 3.60 26.52 -6.58
N SER A 209 3.83 27.23 -5.48
CA SER A 209 4.67 26.72 -4.40
C SER A 209 4.13 25.43 -3.82
N SER A 210 5.02 24.44 -3.69
CA SER A 210 4.79 23.15 -3.04
C SER A 210 4.16 23.28 -1.66
N LEU A 211 4.54 24.28 -0.87
CA LEU A 211 3.95 24.55 0.45
C LEU A 211 2.49 25.00 0.35
N SER A 212 2.17 25.88 -0.61
CA SER A 212 0.78 26.34 -0.82
C SER A 212 -0.12 25.20 -1.34
N ARG A 213 0.42 24.35 -2.22
CA ARG A 213 -0.23 23.15 -2.74
C ARG A 213 -0.48 22.11 -1.63
N ALA A 214 0.49 21.89 -0.75
CA ALA A 214 0.36 21.03 0.43
C ALA A 214 -0.76 21.51 1.36
N ARG A 215 -0.80 22.82 1.67
CA ARG A 215 -1.83 23.41 2.53
C ARG A 215 -3.24 23.29 1.92
N VAL A 216 -3.39 23.47 0.60
CA VAL A 216 -4.66 23.23 -0.11
C VAL A 216 -5.06 21.75 -0.07
N PHE A 217 -4.13 20.83 -0.29
CA PHE A 217 -4.39 19.40 -0.19
C PHE A 217 -4.85 18.98 1.22
N LEU A 218 -4.15 19.43 2.27
CA LEU A 218 -4.51 19.17 3.66
C LEU A 218 -5.86 19.80 4.03
N TRP A 219 -6.15 21.01 3.54
CA TRP A 219 -7.46 21.66 3.69
C TRP A 219 -8.59 20.82 3.10
N LEU A 220 -8.42 20.30 1.88
CA LEU A 220 -9.42 19.44 1.22
C LEU A 220 -9.60 18.12 1.97
N CYS A 221 -8.50 17.47 2.39
CA CYS A 221 -8.55 16.27 3.21
C CYS A 221 -9.35 16.51 4.51
N TYR A 222 -9.08 17.60 5.24
CA TYR A 222 -9.80 17.90 6.48
C TYR A 222 -11.28 18.20 6.23
N HIS A 223 -11.57 19.08 5.27
CA HIS A 223 -12.95 19.52 4.95
C HIS A 223 -13.89 18.35 4.63
N HIS A 224 -13.39 17.34 3.92
CA HIS A 224 -14.18 16.17 3.55
C HIS A 224 -14.17 15.04 4.60
N LEU A 225 -13.10 14.84 5.38
CA LEU A 225 -13.04 13.77 6.40
C LEU A 225 -13.73 14.12 7.72
N GLU A 226 -13.48 15.33 8.23
CA GLU A 226 -13.78 15.73 9.62
C GLU A 226 -15.09 16.52 9.77
N ALA A 227 -15.71 16.85 8.63
CA ALA A 227 -16.75 17.87 8.46
C ALA A 227 -16.31 19.31 8.80
N PRO A 228 -16.75 20.33 8.06
CA PRO A 228 -16.95 21.64 8.68
C PRO A 228 -18.07 21.48 9.71
N SER A 229 -17.87 21.97 10.95
CA SER A 229 -18.87 21.87 12.01
C SER A 229 -20.24 22.36 11.53
N SER A 230 -21.22 21.46 11.45
CA SER A 230 -22.60 21.85 11.27
C SER A 230 -23.04 22.59 12.53
N THR A 231 -23.38 23.87 12.41
CA THR A 231 -24.29 24.46 13.38
C THR A 231 -25.60 23.69 13.26
N ASN A 232 -25.91 22.91 14.29
CA ASN A 232 -27.29 22.59 14.57
C ASN A 232 -27.88 23.90 15.09
N ASP A 233 -28.51 24.70 14.22
CA ASP A 233 -29.05 26.03 14.58
C ASP A 233 -30.12 25.94 15.71
N ASP A 234 -30.60 24.73 16.02
CA ASP A 234 -31.52 24.39 17.11
C ASP A 234 -30.83 24.05 18.46
N ASP A 235 -29.52 23.80 18.51
CA ASP A 235 -28.83 23.21 19.68
C ASP A 235 -28.09 24.25 20.56
N TYR A 236 -28.91 25.08 21.22
CA TYR A 236 -28.51 26.30 21.95
C TYR A 236 -27.65 26.09 23.23
N ASP A 237 -27.33 24.85 23.62
CA ASP A 237 -26.72 24.50 24.92
C ASP A 237 -25.45 23.63 24.78
N SER A 238 -24.77 23.67 23.63
CA SER A 238 -23.50 22.98 23.41
C SER A 238 -22.30 23.95 23.36
N ASP A 239 -21.31 23.73 24.23
CA ASP A 239 -19.96 24.34 24.15
C ASP A 239 -19.12 23.68 23.03
N ALA A 240 -19.78 23.39 21.90
CA ALA A 240 -19.20 22.75 20.74
C ALA A 240 -18.42 23.80 19.95
N THR A 241 -17.15 23.99 20.33
CA THR A 241 -16.24 24.90 19.62
C THR A 241 -16.24 24.60 18.12
N VAL A 242 -16.75 25.55 17.33
CA VAL A 242 -16.77 25.48 15.86
C VAL A 242 -15.34 25.27 15.39
N THR A 243 -15.04 24.04 14.99
CA THR A 243 -13.66 23.64 14.70
C THR A 243 -13.36 24.05 13.27
N GLU A 244 -13.04 25.33 13.09
CA GLU A 244 -12.61 25.87 11.81
C GLU A 244 -11.48 25.02 11.24
N ASN A 245 -11.54 24.74 9.93
CA ASN A 245 -10.53 23.93 9.25
C ASN A 245 -9.15 24.59 9.44
N PRO A 246 -8.19 23.96 10.13
CA PRO A 246 -6.96 24.62 10.60
C PRO A 246 -6.03 25.01 9.46
N PHE A 247 -6.22 24.43 8.28
CA PHE A 247 -5.47 24.77 7.07
C PHE A 247 -6.03 26.00 6.34
N SER A 248 -7.18 26.56 6.77
CA SER A 248 -7.81 27.74 6.15
C SER A 248 -6.92 28.98 6.23
N ASP A 249 -7.11 29.93 5.33
CA ASP A 249 -6.46 31.24 5.40
C ASP A 249 -7.11 32.09 6.51
N SER A 250 -6.31 32.63 7.43
CA SER A 250 -6.77 33.48 8.54
C SER A 250 -7.53 34.74 8.08
N ASN A 251 -7.33 35.18 6.84
CA ASN A 251 -8.03 36.30 6.24
C ASN A 251 -9.34 35.89 5.54
N ARG A 252 -9.58 34.58 5.39
CA ARG A 252 -10.71 33.97 4.65
C ARG A 252 -11.14 32.66 5.35
N PRO A 253 -11.69 32.75 6.59
CA PRO A 253 -12.12 31.57 7.35
C PRO A 253 -13.13 30.72 6.57
N GLY A 254 -13.07 29.41 6.78
CA GLY A 254 -13.92 28.43 6.10
C GLY A 254 -13.65 28.26 4.59
N LYS A 255 -12.65 28.92 4.00
CA LYS A 255 -12.28 28.80 2.58
C LYS A 255 -10.91 28.16 2.39
N ALA A 256 -10.72 27.53 1.23
CA ALA A 256 -9.43 26.99 0.83
C ALA A 256 -8.35 28.11 0.79
N PRO A 257 -7.12 27.82 1.25
CA PRO A 257 -6.03 28.79 1.24
C PRO A 257 -5.61 29.14 -0.19
N ALA A 258 -4.92 30.27 -0.37
CA ALA A 258 -4.47 30.69 -1.69
C ALA A 258 -3.32 29.79 -2.18
N LEU A 259 -3.38 29.42 -3.46
CA LEU A 259 -2.23 28.93 -4.20
C LEU A 259 -1.29 30.11 -4.47
N ILE A 260 0.00 29.94 -4.16
CA ILE A 260 1.01 30.99 -4.31
C ILE A 260 1.78 30.73 -5.61
N MET A 261 1.59 31.60 -6.60
CA MET A 261 2.37 31.58 -7.83
C MET A 261 3.84 31.91 -7.54
N LEU A 262 4.76 31.16 -8.14
CA LEU A 262 6.20 31.35 -7.99
C LEU A 262 6.83 31.98 -9.25
N THR A 263 7.89 32.75 -9.04
CA THR A 263 8.80 33.19 -10.11
C THR A 263 9.62 32.01 -10.66
N PRO A 264 10.20 32.11 -11.88
CA PRO A 264 11.06 31.07 -12.43
C PRO A 264 12.29 30.75 -11.57
N GLU A 265 12.77 31.73 -10.79
CA GLU A 265 13.90 31.57 -9.88
C GLU A 265 13.51 30.73 -8.65
N GLU A 266 12.35 31.01 -8.03
CA GLU A 266 11.83 30.22 -6.91
C GLU A 266 11.44 28.79 -7.34
N VAL A 267 10.89 28.62 -8.56
CA VAL A 267 10.61 27.29 -9.14
C VAL A 267 11.89 26.47 -9.33
N ALA A 268 13.04 27.12 -9.53
CA ALA A 268 14.35 26.45 -9.63
C ALA A 268 14.97 26.12 -8.27
N LEU A 269 14.40 26.58 -7.16
CA LEU A 269 14.81 26.26 -5.79
C LEU A 269 13.97 25.13 -5.17
N GLU A 270 12.69 24.99 -5.56
CA GLU A 270 11.88 23.83 -5.14
C GLU A 270 12.28 22.54 -5.88
N ASN A 271 12.25 21.41 -5.18
CA ASN A 271 12.45 20.05 -5.70
C ASN A 271 13.84 19.76 -6.27
N VAL A 272 14.89 20.41 -5.76
CA VAL A 272 16.30 20.19 -6.17
C VAL A 272 16.87 18.93 -5.51
N ASP A 273 17.35 17.96 -6.30
CA ASP A 273 18.04 16.78 -5.78
C ASP A 273 19.38 17.17 -5.08
N PRO A 274 19.61 16.80 -3.82
CA PRO A 274 20.92 16.94 -3.17
C PRO A 274 21.92 15.91 -3.68
N ASP A 275 23.21 16.14 -3.42
CA ASP A 275 24.29 15.35 -4.04
C ASP A 275 24.42 13.93 -3.47
N ASP A 276 23.90 13.65 -2.28
CA ASP A 276 23.79 12.29 -1.75
C ASP A 276 22.74 11.47 -2.52
N GLU A 277 21.62 12.09 -2.89
CA GLU A 277 20.56 11.48 -3.71
C GLU A 277 21.04 11.22 -5.14
N LYS A 278 21.78 12.14 -5.76
CA LYS A 278 22.40 11.92 -7.08
C LYS A 278 23.33 10.70 -7.06
N GLN A 279 24.27 10.67 -6.10
CA GLN A 279 25.20 9.56 -5.93
C GLN A 279 24.49 8.24 -5.58
N LEU A 280 23.36 8.27 -4.88
CA LEU A 280 22.55 7.08 -4.60
C LEU A 280 21.86 6.58 -5.87
N GLY A 281 21.35 7.48 -6.72
CA GLY A 281 20.87 7.16 -8.06
C GLY A 281 21.93 6.44 -8.89
N ASP A 282 23.11 7.02 -9.04
CA ASP A 282 24.23 6.44 -9.80
C ASP A 282 24.62 5.03 -9.31
N LYS A 283 24.64 4.82 -7.97
CA LYS A 283 24.91 3.52 -7.35
C LYS A 283 23.82 2.50 -7.69
N LEU A 284 22.54 2.87 -7.61
CA LEU A 284 21.40 1.99 -7.91
C LEU A 284 21.35 1.62 -9.41
N ILE A 285 21.60 2.58 -10.31
CA ILE A 285 21.70 2.35 -11.76
C ILE A 285 22.88 1.40 -12.07
N THR A 286 24.03 1.62 -11.44
CA THR A 286 25.21 0.75 -11.59
C THR A 286 24.93 -0.68 -11.11
N GLN A 287 24.27 -0.85 -9.96
CA GLN A 287 23.84 -2.16 -9.45
C GLN A 287 22.86 -2.86 -10.41
N ARG A 288 21.93 -2.11 -11.02
CA ARG A 288 21.02 -2.64 -12.05
C ARG A 288 21.77 -3.12 -13.29
N ALA A 289 22.72 -2.34 -13.80
CA ALA A 289 23.54 -2.74 -14.94
C ALA A 289 24.32 -4.04 -14.65
N GLN A 290 24.96 -4.12 -13.48
CA GLN A 290 25.68 -5.32 -13.02
C GLN A 290 24.75 -6.54 -12.88
N PHE A 291 23.55 -6.36 -12.31
CA PHE A 291 22.56 -7.44 -12.15
C PHE A 291 22.08 -7.98 -13.51
N VAL A 292 21.76 -7.09 -14.46
CA VAL A 292 21.33 -7.48 -15.81
C VAL A 292 22.45 -8.24 -16.53
N GLN A 293 23.68 -7.74 -16.50
CA GLN A 293 24.86 -8.41 -17.08
C GLN A 293 25.13 -9.79 -16.45
N ALA A 294 25.06 -9.89 -15.12
CA ALA A 294 25.28 -11.14 -14.41
C ALA A 294 24.19 -12.18 -14.69
N GLN A 295 22.94 -11.76 -14.95
CA GLN A 295 21.89 -12.68 -15.39
C GLN A 295 22.03 -13.06 -16.87
N SER A 296 22.35 -12.13 -17.78
CA SER A 296 22.58 -12.49 -19.19
C SER A 296 23.78 -13.44 -19.37
N ALA A 297 24.83 -13.30 -18.55
CA ALA A 297 25.95 -14.25 -18.53
C ALA A 297 25.56 -15.65 -18.02
N LYS A 298 24.63 -15.74 -17.05
CA LYS A 298 24.07 -17.03 -16.61
C LYS A 298 23.19 -17.66 -17.69
N GLU A 299 22.41 -16.86 -18.40
CA GLU A 299 21.58 -17.30 -19.52
C GLU A 299 22.43 -17.78 -20.70
N SER A 300 23.47 -17.02 -21.11
CA SER A 300 24.38 -17.41 -22.18
C SER A 300 25.12 -18.71 -21.85
N ASN A 301 25.59 -18.88 -20.61
CA ASN A 301 26.27 -20.10 -20.19
C ASN A 301 25.30 -21.29 -20.10
N LYS A 302 24.03 -21.07 -19.74
CA LYS A 302 22.98 -22.12 -19.77
C LYS A 302 22.57 -22.51 -21.20
N SER A 303 22.74 -21.63 -22.19
CA SER A 303 22.66 -22.01 -23.61
C SER A 303 23.94 -22.68 -24.14
N GLY A 304 25.13 -22.25 -23.71
CA GLY A 304 26.40 -22.84 -24.14
C GLY A 304 26.61 -24.28 -23.65
N ASN A 305 26.26 -24.56 -22.40
CA ASN A 305 26.39 -25.92 -21.85
C ASN A 305 25.37 -26.93 -22.41
N LYS A 306 24.37 -26.53 -23.20
CA LYS A 306 23.43 -27.47 -23.85
C LYS A 306 24.05 -28.30 -24.99
N ALA A 307 25.36 -28.23 -25.19
CA ALA A 307 26.13 -29.16 -26.03
C ALA A 307 26.74 -30.36 -25.25
N ALA A 308 26.55 -30.43 -23.92
CA ALA A 308 26.88 -31.58 -23.09
C ALA A 308 25.68 -31.93 -22.18
N GLY A 309 25.48 -33.21 -21.87
CA GLY A 309 24.23 -33.72 -21.30
C GLY A 309 24.13 -33.76 -19.76
N ASP A 310 23.02 -34.37 -19.35
CA ASP A 310 22.59 -34.81 -18.01
C ASP A 310 22.15 -33.75 -16.97
N ASP A 311 21.20 -34.19 -16.14
CA ASP A 311 20.32 -33.35 -15.32
C ASP A 311 20.79 -33.14 -13.88
N ALA A 312 20.54 -31.93 -13.37
CA ALA A 312 20.39 -31.67 -11.94
C ALA A 312 19.65 -30.34 -11.69
N GLU A 313 18.32 -30.36 -11.55
CA GLU A 313 17.62 -29.22 -10.95
C GLU A 313 17.91 -29.17 -9.44
N SER A 314 18.45 -28.04 -8.97
CA SER A 314 18.58 -27.75 -7.54
C SER A 314 18.01 -26.37 -7.23
N VAL A 315 17.05 -26.34 -6.30
CA VAL A 315 16.34 -25.12 -5.89
C VAL A 315 17.17 -24.41 -4.83
N VAL A 316 17.75 -23.25 -5.17
CA VAL A 316 18.64 -22.51 -4.27
C VAL A 316 17.90 -21.41 -3.52
N SER A 317 17.22 -21.79 -2.44
CA SER A 317 16.84 -20.84 -1.39
C SER A 317 18.09 -20.44 -0.61
N VAL A 318 18.40 -19.14 -0.53
CA VAL A 318 19.54 -18.62 0.27
C VAL A 318 19.01 -17.93 1.52
N ASP A 319 19.24 -18.56 2.67
CA ASP A 319 18.90 -18.00 3.99
C ASP A 319 20.06 -17.16 4.56
N SER A 320 19.79 -16.39 5.61
CA SER A 320 20.64 -15.31 6.10
C SER A 320 21.93 -15.78 6.79
N VAL A 321 23.09 -15.46 6.20
CA VAL A 321 24.41 -15.78 6.77
C VAL A 321 24.78 -14.80 7.89
N LYS A 322 24.74 -15.27 9.14
CA LYS A 322 25.45 -14.64 10.28
C LYS A 322 26.87 -15.23 10.40
N PRO A 323 27.92 -14.42 10.62
CA PRO A 323 29.27 -14.93 10.80
C PRO A 323 29.41 -15.67 12.15
N LYS A 324 30.08 -16.82 12.14
CA LYS A 324 30.51 -17.53 13.36
C LYS A 324 32.02 -17.43 13.51
N THR A 325 32.47 -17.04 14.71
CA THR A 325 33.88 -16.97 15.07
C THR A 325 34.46 -18.36 15.31
N ALA A 326 35.71 -18.58 14.87
CA ALA A 326 36.44 -19.82 15.11
C ALA A 326 36.98 -19.89 16.56
N ARG A 327 37.21 -21.11 17.06
CA ARG A 327 37.82 -21.40 18.37
C ARG A 327 38.77 -22.59 18.29
N THR A 328 40.02 -22.39 18.69
CA THR A 328 40.96 -23.40 19.21
C THR A 328 41.92 -22.69 20.19
N PRO A 329 42.76 -23.40 20.97
CA PRO A 329 42.36 -24.13 22.16
C PRO A 329 42.96 -23.53 23.46
N LYS A 330 42.70 -24.16 24.62
CA LYS A 330 43.14 -23.70 25.95
C LYS A 330 44.47 -24.33 26.38
N GLU A 331 45.27 -23.57 27.14
CA GLU A 331 46.12 -24.13 28.21
C GLU A 331 46.09 -23.25 29.49
N LYS A 332 46.89 -23.55 30.53
CA LYS A 332 46.59 -23.15 31.93
C LYS A 332 47.82 -22.71 32.77
N LYS A 333 47.56 -21.83 33.75
CA LYS A 333 48.41 -21.46 34.94
C LYS A 333 49.67 -20.62 34.60
N ASN A 334 50.30 -19.84 35.50
CA ASN A 334 50.08 -19.62 36.96
C ASN A 334 50.60 -18.25 37.49
N THR A 335 49.97 -17.71 38.55
CA THR A 335 50.53 -16.91 39.70
C THR A 335 51.41 -15.63 39.58
N LYS A 336 50.91 -14.56 40.24
CA LYS A 336 51.58 -13.61 41.20
C LYS A 336 52.49 -12.41 40.75
N SER A 337 52.32 -11.29 41.48
CA SER A 337 53.23 -10.11 41.70
C SER A 337 53.52 -9.18 40.50
N SER A 338 53.80 -7.86 40.65
CA SER A 338 53.84 -6.92 41.81
C SER A 338 53.82 -5.43 41.36
N LEU A 339 53.48 -4.50 42.29
CA LEU A 339 54.01 -3.12 42.58
C LEU A 339 54.69 -2.26 41.45
N ALA A 340 54.60 -0.91 41.38
CA ALA A 340 53.83 0.13 42.11
C ALA A 340 54.03 1.58 41.53
N HIS A 341 53.35 2.58 42.13
CA HIS A 341 53.47 4.07 42.01
C HIS A 341 53.11 4.74 40.65
N ALA A 342 52.66 6.02 40.58
CA ALA A 342 52.40 7.11 41.56
C ALA A 342 50.99 7.72 41.32
N GLU A 343 50.21 8.33 42.23
CA GLU A 343 50.41 9.48 43.18
C GLU A 343 50.54 10.86 42.48
N MET A 344 49.91 11.98 42.92
CA MET A 344 48.95 12.25 44.04
C MET A 344 48.18 13.61 43.86
N GLY A 345 47.19 13.91 44.72
CA GLY A 345 46.49 15.22 44.91
C GLY A 345 44.95 15.10 44.83
N ALA A 346 44.07 15.32 45.84
CA ALA A 346 43.99 16.27 46.99
C ALA A 346 43.68 17.73 46.58
N GLU A 347 42.73 18.49 47.14
CA GLU A 347 41.71 18.36 48.23
C GLU A 347 40.64 19.51 48.02
N THR A 348 39.56 19.88 48.75
CA THR A 348 38.79 19.64 50.03
C THR A 348 37.34 20.25 49.82
N ASN A 349 36.31 20.34 50.68
CA ASN A 349 35.72 19.64 51.85
C ASN A 349 34.33 20.29 52.24
N ASP A 350 33.54 19.66 53.12
CA ASP A 350 32.41 20.19 53.96
C ASP A 350 31.01 20.50 53.32
N GLY A 351 29.91 20.46 54.13
CA GLY A 351 28.62 21.09 53.76
C GLY A 351 27.21 20.52 54.14
N SER A 352 26.94 19.97 55.35
CA SER A 352 25.57 19.68 55.93
C SER A 352 24.63 18.63 55.22
N VAL A 353 24.08 17.60 55.89
CA VAL A 353 22.87 17.50 56.79
C VAL A 353 21.54 17.86 56.05
N VAL A 354 20.59 16.93 55.84
CA VAL A 354 19.55 16.42 56.78
C VAL A 354 19.08 14.95 56.45
N MET A 355 18.76 14.13 57.46
CA MET A 355 18.00 12.84 57.38
C MET A 355 16.49 13.08 57.69
N HIS A 356 15.47 12.26 57.43
CA HIS A 356 15.22 10.79 57.49
C HIS A 356 13.78 10.55 56.92
N SER A 357 13.11 9.38 56.76
CA SER A 357 13.37 7.92 56.85
C SER A 357 12.25 7.19 56.02
N ARG A 358 12.36 5.92 55.58
CA ARG A 358 11.93 4.63 56.21
C ARG A 358 10.46 4.58 56.71
N GLU A 359 9.66 3.52 56.52
CA GLU A 359 9.96 2.18 55.96
C GLU A 359 8.77 1.34 55.45
N HIS A 360 9.11 0.20 54.84
CA HIS A 360 8.29 -1.00 54.62
C HIS A 360 7.66 -1.58 55.92
N LEU A 361 6.57 -2.33 55.78
CA LEU A 361 6.61 -3.80 55.97
C LEU A 361 5.41 -4.52 55.30
N GLU A 362 5.58 -5.83 55.09
CA GLU A 362 4.52 -6.78 54.69
C GLU A 362 4.11 -7.62 55.91
N GLU A 363 2.88 -8.12 55.98
CA GLU A 363 2.61 -9.54 56.28
C GLU A 363 1.15 -9.97 56.03
N ASP A 364 0.96 -11.29 55.99
CA ASP A 364 -0.28 -12.01 55.66
C ASP A 364 -1.21 -12.21 56.88
N VAL A 365 -2.50 -12.56 56.66
CA VAL A 365 -3.24 -13.57 57.47
C VAL A 365 -4.69 -13.80 56.97
N ARG A 366 -5.08 -15.08 56.87
CA ARG A 366 -6.44 -15.56 56.56
C ARG A 366 -7.39 -15.51 57.77
N ARG A 367 -8.70 -15.30 57.52
CA ARG A 367 -9.79 -16.14 58.08
C ARG A 367 -11.13 -16.03 57.31
N LYS A 368 -12.11 -16.88 57.65
CA LYS A 368 -13.39 -17.15 56.96
C LYS A 368 -14.61 -16.74 57.83
N VAL A 369 -15.82 -16.98 57.29
CA VAL A 369 -17.16 -17.16 57.94
C VAL A 369 -18.05 -15.90 57.90
N SER A 370 -19.37 -15.92 57.61
CA SER A 370 -20.28 -16.84 56.86
C SER A 370 -21.68 -16.18 56.68
N GLY A 371 -22.52 -16.68 55.77
CA GLY A 371 -23.95 -16.29 55.57
C GLY A 371 -24.23 -15.86 54.12
N ASP A 372 -25.04 -16.51 53.26
CA ASP A 372 -26.27 -17.32 53.41
C ASP A 372 -27.49 -16.44 53.81
N SER A 373 -28.67 -16.43 53.16
CA SER A 373 -29.27 -17.29 52.10
C SER A 373 -30.64 -16.70 51.59
N ARG A 374 -31.52 -17.26 50.72
CA ARG A 374 -31.62 -18.54 49.95
C ARG A 374 -32.66 -18.45 48.79
N SER A 375 -32.32 -18.92 47.57
CA SER A 375 -33.20 -19.57 46.53
C SER A 375 -34.48 -18.85 45.99
N ARG A 376 -35.07 -19.16 44.81
CA ARG A 376 -35.39 -20.45 44.12
C ARG A 376 -35.34 -20.32 42.56
N THR A 377 -34.82 -21.29 41.78
CA THR A 377 -35.46 -22.54 41.26
C THR A 377 -36.68 -22.27 40.36
N ARG A 378 -36.74 -22.67 39.07
CA ARG A 378 -36.83 -24.06 38.53
C ARG A 378 -36.36 -24.17 37.05
N GLN A 379 -35.67 -25.25 36.63
CA GLN A 379 -36.18 -26.50 35.98
C GLN A 379 -36.90 -26.26 34.60
N ASP A 380 -36.65 -27.01 33.52
CA ASP A 380 -35.79 -28.21 33.36
C ASP A 380 -35.44 -28.61 31.90
N GLN A 381 -34.71 -29.74 31.80
CA GLN A 381 -34.62 -30.74 30.70
C GLN A 381 -33.58 -30.60 29.58
N LEU A 382 -33.22 -31.78 29.04
CA LEU A 382 -31.97 -32.09 28.35
C LEU A 382 -32.16 -33.13 27.23
N LYS A 383 -31.37 -32.98 26.17
CA LYS A 383 -30.80 -34.04 25.29
C LYS A 383 -31.73 -35.10 24.69
N ALA A 384 -31.76 -35.11 23.35
CA ALA A 384 -31.66 -36.33 22.56
C ALA A 384 -30.63 -36.11 21.44
N VAL A 385 -29.95 -37.18 21.00
CA VAL A 385 -28.93 -37.14 19.93
C VAL A 385 -29.38 -38.01 18.77
N GLN A 386 -29.24 -37.54 17.53
CA GLN A 386 -29.12 -38.42 16.37
C GLN A 386 -28.32 -37.78 15.23
N ASP A 387 -27.75 -38.64 14.40
CA ASP A 387 -26.73 -38.36 13.38
C ASP A 387 -27.33 -38.24 11.96
N LYS A 388 -26.74 -37.36 11.12
CA LYS A 388 -26.52 -37.58 9.67
C LYS A 388 -25.76 -36.46 8.95
N SER A 389 -24.56 -36.80 8.49
CA SER A 389 -23.93 -36.47 7.18
C SER A 389 -24.16 -35.11 6.49
N SER A 390 -23.04 -34.41 6.29
CA SER A 390 -22.71 -33.33 5.33
C SER A 390 -23.72 -32.91 4.22
N ARG A 391 -23.88 -31.59 4.08
CA ARG A 391 -24.16 -30.89 2.80
C ARG A 391 -23.48 -29.51 2.79
N ARG A 392 -23.08 -29.03 1.60
CA ARG A 392 -22.32 -27.78 1.43
C ARG A 392 -23.25 -26.56 1.31
N TYR A 393 -22.74 -25.41 1.73
CA TYR A 393 -23.39 -24.09 1.60
C TYR A 393 -23.30 -23.57 0.15
N ALA A 394 -24.36 -22.94 -0.36
CA ALA A 394 -24.40 -22.31 -1.68
C ALA A 394 -25.46 -21.17 -1.71
N PRO A 395 -25.07 -19.89 -1.60
CA PRO A 395 -26.01 -18.79 -1.37
C PRO A 395 -26.10 -17.78 -2.54
N TYR A 396 -26.71 -18.15 -3.66
CA TYR A 396 -27.16 -17.16 -4.66
C TYR A 396 -28.53 -17.53 -5.23
N LYS A 397 -29.48 -16.59 -5.17
CA LYS A 397 -30.73 -16.61 -5.94
C LYS A 397 -30.50 -15.84 -7.24
N ASN A 398 -30.85 -16.45 -8.37
CA ASN A 398 -30.75 -15.80 -9.68
C ASN A 398 -32.11 -15.21 -10.10
N ASP A 399 -32.40 -13.99 -9.65
CA ASP A 399 -33.49 -13.19 -10.22
C ASP A 399 -32.97 -12.40 -11.43
N VAL A 400 -33.01 -13.05 -12.61
CA VAL A 400 -32.69 -12.42 -13.90
C VAL A 400 -33.90 -12.52 -14.83
N GLN A 401 -34.50 -11.37 -15.11
CA GLN A 401 -35.65 -11.27 -16.02
C GLN A 401 -35.22 -11.62 -17.45
N ARG A 402 -35.72 -12.75 -17.97
CA ARG A 402 -35.39 -13.22 -19.33
C ARG A 402 -36.03 -12.33 -20.39
N ARG A 403 -35.24 -11.46 -21.03
CA ARG A 403 -35.58 -10.90 -22.34
C ARG A 403 -35.50 -12.00 -23.43
N PRO A 404 -36.34 -11.96 -24.48
CA PRO A 404 -36.29 -12.94 -25.56
C PRO A 404 -35.07 -12.72 -26.44
N TYR A 405 -34.31 -13.78 -26.73
CA TYR A 405 -33.16 -13.75 -27.63
C TYR A 405 -33.62 -13.82 -29.10
N HIS A 406 -33.07 -12.95 -29.94
CA HIS A 406 -33.21 -13.07 -31.39
C HIS A 406 -32.37 -14.25 -31.91
N ARG A 407 -32.98 -15.19 -32.62
CA ARG A 407 -32.26 -16.24 -33.34
C ARG A 407 -31.78 -15.73 -34.69
N THR A 408 -30.48 -15.55 -34.85
CA THR A 408 -29.82 -15.43 -36.16
C THR A 408 -29.64 -16.81 -36.78
N ASN A 409 -30.23 -17.05 -37.96
CA ASN A 409 -30.13 -18.33 -38.69
C ASN A 409 -28.80 -18.44 -39.47
N SER A 410 -27.68 -18.14 -38.83
CA SER A 410 -26.34 -18.32 -39.41
C SER A 410 -25.91 -19.79 -39.29
N PRO A 411 -25.23 -20.37 -40.30
CA PRO A 411 -24.58 -21.67 -40.13
C PRO A 411 -23.41 -21.55 -39.13
N PRO A 412 -23.19 -22.54 -38.23
CA PRO A 412 -22.20 -22.43 -37.18
C PRO A 412 -20.77 -22.38 -37.74
N ARG A 413 -20.01 -21.34 -37.37
CA ARG A 413 -18.59 -21.20 -37.73
C ARG A 413 -17.74 -22.24 -37.00
N SER A 414 -16.69 -22.74 -37.63
CA SER A 414 -15.68 -23.58 -36.96
C SER A 414 -14.80 -22.76 -36.00
N LEU A 415 -14.12 -23.42 -35.05
CA LEU A 415 -13.26 -22.79 -34.04
C LEU A 415 -12.21 -21.81 -34.65
N LEU A 416 -11.52 -22.24 -35.71
CA LEU A 416 -10.55 -21.41 -36.45
C LEU A 416 -11.23 -20.25 -37.20
N GLN A 417 -12.42 -20.48 -37.76
CA GLN A 417 -13.18 -19.50 -38.52
C GLN A 417 -13.81 -18.43 -37.62
N GLN A 418 -14.23 -18.79 -36.39
CA GLN A 418 -14.67 -17.83 -35.37
C GLN A 418 -13.48 -17.01 -34.86
N ALA A 419 -12.32 -17.64 -34.60
CA ALA A 419 -11.10 -16.92 -34.22
C ALA A 419 -10.63 -15.93 -35.30
N TRP A 420 -10.67 -16.34 -36.58
CA TRP A 420 -10.38 -15.44 -37.71
C TRP A 420 -11.41 -14.30 -37.84
N HIS A 421 -12.70 -14.60 -37.64
CA HIS A 421 -13.77 -13.59 -37.64
C HIS A 421 -13.55 -12.52 -36.56
N VAL A 422 -13.29 -12.94 -35.31
CA VAL A 422 -12.97 -12.00 -34.21
C VAL A 422 -11.75 -11.15 -34.54
N PHE A 423 -10.64 -11.75 -34.99
CA PHE A 423 -9.43 -11.02 -35.36
C PHE A 423 -9.61 -10.01 -36.52
N THR A 424 -10.62 -10.20 -37.37
CA THR A 424 -10.86 -9.35 -38.55
C THR A 424 -12.03 -8.38 -38.42
N HIS A 425 -12.90 -8.52 -37.41
CA HIS A 425 -14.13 -7.74 -37.28
C HIS A 425 -14.35 -7.11 -35.89
N CYS A 426 -13.56 -7.49 -34.87
CA CYS A 426 -13.60 -6.86 -33.55
C CYS A 426 -12.47 -5.83 -33.43
N ASP A 427 -12.74 -4.65 -32.87
CA ASP A 427 -11.72 -3.65 -32.59
C ASP A 427 -10.83 -4.11 -31.42
N PRO A 428 -9.51 -4.22 -31.57
CA PRO A 428 -8.60 -4.60 -30.49
C PRO A 428 -8.48 -3.57 -29.35
N LEU A 429 -9.16 -2.43 -29.44
CA LEU A 429 -9.26 -1.39 -28.41
C LEU A 429 -10.64 -1.31 -27.72
N CYS A 430 -11.61 -2.16 -28.06
CA CYS A 430 -12.84 -2.29 -27.27
C CYS A 430 -12.54 -2.93 -25.91
N ASP A 431 -13.02 -2.31 -24.82
CA ASP A 431 -12.83 -2.83 -23.47
C ASP A 431 -13.65 -4.13 -23.25
N SER A 432 -13.01 -5.11 -22.60
CA SER A 432 -13.54 -6.47 -22.39
C SER A 432 -14.83 -6.53 -21.56
N ASP A 433 -15.20 -5.45 -20.88
CA ASP A 433 -16.38 -5.37 -20.02
C ASP A 433 -17.64 -4.89 -20.76
N ASP A 434 -17.50 -4.36 -22.00
CA ASP A 434 -18.60 -3.77 -22.79
C ASP A 434 -19.12 -4.68 -23.93
N GLU A 435 -18.74 -5.97 -23.93
CA GLU A 435 -19.27 -7.03 -24.84
C GLU A 435 -20.80 -7.28 -24.69
N SER A 436 -21.52 -6.44 -23.95
CA SER A 436 -22.92 -6.64 -23.59
C SER A 436 -23.92 -6.46 -24.74
N GLU A 437 -23.57 -5.70 -25.79
CA GLU A 437 -24.48 -5.40 -26.92
C GLU A 437 -24.45 -6.47 -28.03
N TYR A 438 -23.42 -7.31 -28.11
CA TYR A 438 -23.21 -8.29 -29.19
C TYR A 438 -22.91 -9.72 -28.71
N VAL A 439 -23.62 -10.19 -27.67
CA VAL A 439 -23.55 -11.58 -27.18
C VAL A 439 -24.21 -12.57 -28.18
N ASP A 440 -23.51 -12.82 -29.29
CA ASP A 440 -23.87 -13.78 -30.33
C ASP A 440 -23.73 -15.22 -29.80
N GLU A 441 -24.67 -16.09 -30.19
CA GLU A 441 -24.70 -17.52 -29.91
C GLU A 441 -23.38 -18.22 -30.31
N HIS A 442 -22.66 -17.68 -31.30
CA HIS A 442 -21.34 -18.16 -31.70
C HIS A 442 -20.26 -18.04 -30.62
N TYR A 443 -20.25 -16.96 -29.83
CA TYR A 443 -19.31 -16.82 -28.70
C TYR A 443 -19.60 -17.86 -27.62
N ARG A 444 -20.89 -18.10 -27.34
CA ARG A 444 -21.34 -19.12 -26.38
C ARG A 444 -20.92 -20.52 -26.82
N GLN A 445 -20.98 -20.82 -28.12
CA GLN A 445 -20.55 -22.11 -28.67
C GLN A 445 -19.03 -22.28 -28.66
N ASP A 446 -18.26 -21.25 -29.01
CA ASP A 446 -16.79 -21.25 -28.92
C ASP A 446 -16.31 -21.47 -27.47
N TYR A 447 -16.89 -20.76 -26.50
CA TYR A 447 -16.56 -20.91 -25.09
C TYR A 447 -16.86 -22.33 -24.57
N LEU A 448 -17.97 -22.94 -25.00
CA LEU A 448 -18.29 -24.34 -24.67
C LEU A 448 -17.34 -25.34 -25.33
N GLN A 449 -16.88 -25.11 -26.57
CA GLN A 449 -15.88 -25.94 -27.22
C GLN A 449 -14.52 -25.83 -26.51
N LYS A 450 -14.09 -24.62 -26.15
CA LYS A 450 -12.87 -24.36 -25.36
C LYS A 450 -12.93 -25.06 -23.99
N LEU A 451 -14.04 -24.94 -23.26
CA LEU A 451 -14.27 -25.67 -22.01
C LEU A 451 -14.23 -27.19 -22.21
N SER A 452 -14.83 -27.71 -23.28
CA SER A 452 -14.78 -29.14 -23.60
C SER A 452 -13.35 -29.62 -23.82
N ILE A 453 -12.55 -28.90 -24.62
CA ILE A 453 -11.13 -29.20 -24.85
C ILE A 453 -10.33 -29.17 -23.53
N ILE A 454 -10.50 -28.12 -22.72
CA ILE A 454 -9.82 -27.98 -21.42
C ILE A 454 -10.21 -29.13 -20.46
N SER A 455 -11.49 -29.54 -20.43
CA SER A 455 -11.93 -30.69 -19.63
C SER A 455 -11.37 -32.03 -20.12
N ARG A 456 -11.04 -32.14 -21.42
CA ARG A 456 -10.49 -33.34 -22.05
C ARG A 456 -8.95 -33.44 -21.92
N LEU A 457 -8.30 -32.32 -21.58
CA LEU A 457 -6.87 -32.22 -21.26
C LEU A 457 -6.60 -32.38 -19.76
N ARG A 458 -7.50 -31.91 -18.88
CA ARG A 458 -7.42 -32.15 -17.43
C ARG A 458 -7.62 -33.63 -17.10
N GLY A 459 -6.50 -34.36 -16.99
CA GLY A 459 -6.48 -35.79 -16.66
C GLY A 459 -5.49 -36.63 -17.49
N LYS A 460 -4.71 -36.00 -18.38
CA LYS A 460 -3.60 -36.65 -19.09
C LYS A 460 -2.25 -36.06 -18.64
N SER A 461 -1.21 -36.88 -18.65
CA SER A 461 0.17 -36.44 -18.44
C SER A 461 0.64 -35.52 -19.59
N PRO A 462 1.59 -34.58 -19.35
CA PRO A 462 2.06 -33.66 -20.40
C PRO A 462 2.97 -34.29 -21.46
N THR A 463 3.36 -35.55 -21.28
CA THR A 463 4.39 -36.24 -22.06
C THR A 463 3.84 -37.62 -22.47
N PRO A 464 3.99 -38.05 -23.74
CA PRO A 464 3.82 -39.45 -24.08
C PRO A 464 4.90 -40.29 -23.38
N GLU A 465 4.55 -41.50 -22.98
CA GLU A 465 5.55 -42.49 -22.54
C GLU A 465 6.42 -42.90 -23.73
N LEU A 466 7.71 -43.17 -23.48
CA LEU A 466 8.62 -43.67 -24.50
C LEU A 466 8.24 -45.12 -24.84
N GLU A 467 8.14 -45.44 -26.12
CA GLU A 467 7.88 -46.82 -26.56
C GLU A 467 9.03 -47.74 -26.15
N ASP A 468 8.70 -48.90 -25.57
CA ASP A 468 9.68 -49.89 -25.10
C ASP A 468 10.60 -50.34 -26.24
N LEU A 469 11.88 -49.96 -26.17
CA LEU A 469 12.89 -50.47 -27.09
C LEU A 469 13.08 -51.99 -26.85
N PRO A 470 13.02 -52.83 -27.89
CA PRO A 470 13.04 -54.27 -27.72
C PRO A 470 14.36 -54.76 -27.12
N ILE A 471 14.26 -55.54 -26.04
CA ILE A 471 15.40 -56.13 -25.33
C ILE A 471 16.20 -57.02 -26.30
N ALA A 472 17.45 -56.63 -26.56
CA ALA A 472 18.38 -57.45 -27.35
C ALA A 472 18.70 -58.77 -26.61
N PRO A 473 18.72 -59.92 -27.30
CA PRO A 473 18.89 -61.21 -26.65
C PRO A 473 20.30 -61.41 -26.09
N VAL A 474 20.39 -61.92 -24.86
CA VAL A 474 21.65 -62.32 -24.23
C VAL A 474 22.23 -63.54 -24.96
N ALA A 475 23.37 -63.37 -25.62
CA ALA A 475 24.06 -64.41 -26.36
C ALA A 475 25.26 -64.96 -25.57
N ARG A 476 24.99 -66.04 -24.83
CA ARG A 476 25.92 -67.06 -24.27
C ARG A 476 27.33 -66.61 -23.84
#